data_AF-A0A4V4R9N9-F1
#
_entry.id   AF-A0A4V4R9N9-F1
#
_cell.length_a   1.000
_cell.length_b   1.000
_cell.length_c   1.000
_cell.angle_alpha   90.00
_cell.angle_beta   90.00
_cell.angle_gamma   90.00
#
_symmetry.space_group_name_H-M   'P 1'
#
loop_
_entity.id
_entity.type
_entity.pdbx_description
1 polymer ?
#
loop_
_entity_poly.entity_id
_entity_poly.type
_entity_poly.pdbx_seq_one_letter_code
_entity_poly.pdbx_strand_id
1 'polypeptide(L)'
;MFLSGKAVLRHPGNCGRGGIRAFLTLALCAFLVGCAGQTPLPAAPSMPSVPLVSDVQHCLSRAECSTKLSRTLLFVFDYAAAGAPLVQREGPLLFTPVDAPMSDWPALTIRLAEAEQSAFAFNAQCRATACRLTVEQLLQIYHSYLADQPCAFSVAVCSLE
;
A
#
# COMPACT_ATOMS: atom_id res chain seq x y z
N MET A 1 66.58 5.94 42.33
CA MET A 1 66.87 4.86 43.30
C MET A 1 66.65 3.53 42.60
N PHE A 2 67.62 2.63 42.73
CA PHE A 2 67.77 1.35 42.03
C PHE A 2 66.72 0.28 42.41
N LEU A 3 66.74 -0.80 41.61
CA LEU A 3 66.26 -2.19 41.81
C LEU A 3 64.93 -2.50 41.07
N SER A 4 64.90 -3.26 39.97
CA SER A 4 65.43 -4.62 39.72
C SER A 4 64.74 -5.68 40.59
N GLY A 5 64.03 -6.64 39.96
CA GLY A 5 63.47 -7.80 40.67
C GLY A 5 62.56 -8.68 39.82
N LYS A 6 63.12 -9.74 39.24
CA LYS A 6 62.49 -10.85 38.49
C LYS A 6 61.60 -11.76 39.38
N ALA A 7 60.58 -12.37 38.77
CA ALA A 7 60.20 -13.80 38.92
C ALA A 7 59.12 -14.12 37.86
N VAL A 8 59.36 -14.88 36.78
CA VAL A 8 59.66 -16.32 36.62
C VAL A 8 58.50 -17.26 36.98
N LEU A 9 57.79 -17.67 35.91
CA LEU A 9 57.23 -18.99 35.58
C LEU A 9 56.21 -19.69 36.51
N ARG A 10 54.98 -19.85 35.99
CA ARG A 10 54.23 -21.12 36.04
C ARG A 10 53.12 -21.18 34.98
N HIS A 11 53.35 -21.97 33.94
CA HIS A 11 52.30 -22.80 33.30
C HIS A 11 52.40 -24.19 33.94
N PRO A 12 51.31 -24.99 34.10
CA PRO A 12 50.37 -25.34 33.03
C PRO A 12 48.91 -25.45 33.50
N GLY A 13 47.97 -25.73 32.58
CA GLY A 13 46.65 -26.23 32.96
C GLY A 13 45.51 -25.73 32.09
N ASN A 14 45.10 -26.60 31.17
CA ASN A 14 44.04 -26.43 30.17
C ASN A 14 42.62 -26.44 30.79
N CYS A 15 41.65 -26.09 29.93
CA CYS A 15 40.19 -26.30 30.01
C CYS A 15 39.35 -25.28 30.82
N GLY A 16 38.68 -24.37 30.10
CA GLY A 16 37.64 -23.53 30.69
C GLY A 16 36.95 -22.58 29.71
N ARG A 17 36.39 -23.13 28.63
CA ARG A 17 35.24 -22.65 27.85
C ARG A 17 34.54 -21.38 28.41
N GLY A 18 34.64 -20.25 27.69
CA GLY A 18 33.99 -19.01 28.11
C GLY A 18 34.02 -17.88 27.08
N GLY A 19 33.91 -18.21 25.80
CA GLY A 19 33.72 -17.23 24.73
C GLY A 19 32.29 -16.73 24.72
N ILE A 20 32.05 -15.49 25.15
CA ILE A 20 30.72 -14.84 25.03
C ILE A 20 30.82 -13.38 24.55
N ARG A 21 31.99 -12.72 24.60
CA ARG A 21 32.08 -11.28 24.33
C ARG A 21 32.58 -10.85 22.95
N ALA A 22 33.12 -11.77 22.14
CA ALA A 22 33.69 -11.43 20.83
C ALA A 22 32.79 -11.80 19.63
N PHE A 23 31.70 -12.53 19.84
CA PHE A 23 30.84 -13.02 18.75
C PHE A 23 29.69 -12.06 18.37
N LEU A 24 29.41 -11.04 19.18
CA LEU A 24 28.21 -10.22 18.99
C LEU A 24 28.34 -9.15 17.88
N THR A 25 29.56 -8.78 17.48
CA THR A 25 29.80 -7.77 16.44
C THR A 25 29.99 -8.33 15.04
N LEU A 26 30.26 -9.63 14.89
CA LEU A 26 30.40 -10.29 13.58
C LEU A 26 29.09 -10.92 13.07
N ALA A 27 28.09 -11.10 13.94
CA ALA A 27 26.80 -11.70 13.58
C ALA A 27 25.80 -10.73 12.93
N LEU A 28 25.98 -9.40 13.08
CA LEU A 28 25.03 -8.42 12.55
C LEU A 28 25.24 -8.09 11.06
N CYS A 29 26.43 -8.31 10.51
CA CYS A 29 26.73 -8.07 9.09
C CYS A 29 26.43 -9.28 8.18
N ALA A 30 26.14 -10.46 8.74
CA ALA A 30 25.88 -11.68 7.96
C ALA A 30 24.40 -11.88 7.57
N PHE A 31 23.49 -11.06 8.09
CA PHE A 31 22.05 -11.17 7.81
C PHE A 31 21.58 -10.47 6.52
N LEU A 32 22.47 -9.79 5.79
CA LEU A 32 22.14 -9.03 4.56
C LEU A 32 22.74 -9.60 3.27
N VAL A 33 23.14 -10.87 3.26
CA VAL A 33 23.54 -11.58 2.02
C VAL A 33 22.75 -12.88 1.93
N GLY A 34 21.49 -12.79 1.53
CA GLY A 34 20.60 -13.94 1.54
C GLY A 34 19.25 -13.77 0.85
N CYS A 35 19.14 -12.94 -0.20
CA CYS A 35 17.96 -12.89 -1.08
C CYS A 35 18.37 -12.91 -2.57
N ALA A 36 19.33 -13.76 -2.95
CA ALA A 36 19.74 -13.95 -4.34
C ALA A 36 19.63 -15.42 -4.79
N GLY A 37 18.64 -16.14 -4.27
CA GLY A 37 18.41 -17.55 -4.56
C GLY A 37 16.93 -17.86 -4.79
N GLN A 38 16.27 -17.09 -5.67
CA GLN A 38 14.95 -17.47 -6.17
C GLN A 38 15.16 -18.41 -7.35
N THR A 39 15.10 -19.71 -7.09
CA THR A 39 14.96 -20.74 -8.12
C THR A 39 13.74 -20.40 -8.99
N PRO A 40 13.84 -20.40 -10.34
CA PRO A 40 12.67 -20.19 -11.19
C PRO A 40 11.66 -21.31 -10.94
N LEU A 41 10.53 -20.98 -10.31
CA LEU A 41 9.37 -21.86 -10.30
C LEU A 41 8.95 -22.09 -11.76
N PRO A 42 8.58 -23.32 -12.17
CA PRO A 42 7.95 -23.54 -13.46
C PRO A 42 6.72 -22.63 -13.55
N ALA A 43 6.62 -21.89 -14.64
CA ALA A 43 5.47 -21.03 -14.92
C ALA A 43 4.19 -21.85 -14.72
N ALA A 44 3.40 -21.46 -13.72
CA ALA A 44 2.05 -21.99 -13.58
C ALA A 44 1.31 -21.72 -14.90
N PRO A 45 0.49 -22.66 -15.39
CA PRO A 45 -0.28 -22.45 -16.59
C PRO A 45 -1.10 -21.16 -16.41
N SER A 46 -0.87 -20.20 -17.28
CA SER A 46 -1.68 -18.99 -17.41
C SER A 46 -3.10 -19.46 -17.75
N MET A 47 -3.95 -19.58 -16.74
CA MET A 47 -5.36 -19.74 -16.97
C MET A 47 -5.83 -18.52 -17.75
N PRO A 48 -6.54 -18.69 -18.87
CA PRO A 48 -7.14 -17.57 -19.56
C PRO A 48 -8.06 -16.87 -18.56
N SER A 49 -7.70 -15.64 -18.19
CA SER A 49 -8.59 -14.74 -17.47
C SER A 49 -9.73 -14.42 -18.41
N VAL A 50 -10.78 -15.26 -18.35
CA VAL A 50 -12.09 -14.92 -18.90
C VAL A 50 -12.44 -13.58 -18.27
N PRO A 51 -12.71 -12.52 -19.05
CA PRO A 51 -13.27 -11.32 -18.50
C PRO A 51 -14.71 -11.68 -18.16
N LEU A 52 -14.91 -12.30 -17.00
CA LEU A 52 -16.16 -12.11 -16.30
C LEU A 52 -16.23 -10.60 -16.16
N VAL A 53 -17.27 -9.97 -16.71
CA VAL A 53 -17.64 -8.60 -16.38
C VAL A 53 -18.01 -8.63 -14.89
N SER A 54 -16.98 -8.74 -14.06
CA SER A 54 -17.04 -8.59 -12.63
C SER A 54 -17.30 -7.12 -12.45
N ASP A 55 -18.42 -6.77 -11.80
CA ASP A 55 -18.64 -5.40 -11.38
C ASP A 55 -17.37 -4.95 -10.66
N VAL A 56 -16.68 -3.96 -11.24
CA VAL A 56 -15.34 -3.54 -10.83
C VAL A 56 -15.30 -3.15 -9.34
N GLN A 57 -16.45 -2.79 -8.78
CA GLN A 57 -16.59 -2.45 -7.37
C GLN A 57 -16.81 -3.65 -6.45
N HIS A 58 -17.19 -4.83 -6.96
CA HIS A 58 -17.29 -6.05 -6.16
C HIS A 58 -15.91 -6.69 -6.00
N CYS A 59 -15.63 -7.28 -4.85
CA CYS A 59 -14.45 -8.11 -4.64
C CYS A 59 -14.84 -9.50 -4.17
N LEU A 60 -14.26 -10.54 -4.76
CA LEU A 60 -14.64 -11.93 -4.52
C LEU A 60 -13.78 -12.62 -3.47
N SER A 61 -12.58 -12.10 -3.21
CA SER A 61 -11.64 -12.65 -2.24
C SER A 61 -11.04 -11.58 -1.34
N ARG A 62 -10.52 -11.97 -0.18
CA ARG A 62 -9.80 -11.05 0.73
C ARG A 62 -8.65 -10.31 0.06
N ALA A 63 -7.86 -11.01 -0.76
CA ALA A 63 -6.71 -10.41 -1.44
C ALA A 63 -7.17 -9.34 -2.44
N GLU A 64 -8.25 -9.60 -3.17
CA GLU A 64 -8.85 -8.64 -4.08
C GLU A 64 -9.43 -7.43 -3.34
N CYS A 65 -10.17 -7.64 -2.25
CA CYS A 65 -10.71 -6.55 -1.44
C CYS A 65 -9.59 -5.67 -0.86
N SER A 66 -8.51 -6.27 -0.38
CA SER A 66 -7.35 -5.52 0.13
C SER A 66 -6.67 -4.70 -0.98
N THR A 67 -6.54 -5.27 -2.18
CA THR A 67 -5.92 -4.58 -3.33
C THR A 67 -6.80 -3.41 -3.78
N LYS A 68 -8.11 -3.64 -3.92
CA LYS A 68 -9.08 -2.59 -4.26
C LYS A 68 -9.14 -1.50 -3.19
N LEU A 69 -9.04 -1.85 -1.91
CA LEU A 69 -8.95 -0.87 -0.83
C LEU A 69 -7.70 0.02 -0.98
N SER A 70 -6.52 -0.57 -1.22
CA SER A 70 -5.29 0.21 -1.46
C SER A 70 -5.45 1.15 -2.66
N ARG A 71 -6.08 0.69 -3.74
CA ARG A 71 -6.37 1.51 -4.94
C ARG A 71 -7.40 2.61 -4.67
N THR A 72 -8.43 2.35 -3.87
CA THR A 72 -9.38 3.38 -3.42
C THR A 72 -8.69 4.46 -2.60
N LEU A 73 -7.75 4.09 -1.72
CA LEU A 73 -6.98 5.08 -0.96
C LEU A 73 -6.08 5.91 -1.88
N LEU A 74 -5.42 5.29 -2.86
CA LEU A 74 -4.63 5.99 -3.86
C LEU A 74 -5.47 6.99 -4.67
N PHE A 75 -6.65 6.57 -5.14
CA PHE A 75 -7.62 7.45 -5.80
C PHE A 75 -7.94 8.69 -4.97
N VAL A 76 -8.20 8.51 -3.66
CA VAL A 76 -8.50 9.61 -2.75
C VAL A 76 -7.32 10.57 -2.60
N PHE A 77 -6.09 10.05 -2.51
CA PHE A 77 -4.90 10.88 -2.42
C PHE A 77 -4.67 11.67 -3.71
N ASP A 78 -4.78 11.03 -4.88
CA ASP A 78 -4.57 11.69 -6.16
C ASP A 78 -5.70 12.68 -6.47
N TYR A 79 -6.93 12.40 -6.01
CA TYR A 79 -8.05 13.35 -6.08
C TYR A 79 -7.74 14.64 -5.33
N ALA A 80 -7.24 14.52 -4.09
CA ALA A 80 -6.81 15.67 -3.31
C ALA A 80 -5.59 16.37 -3.92
N ALA A 81 -4.63 15.63 -4.46
CA ALA A 81 -3.46 16.18 -5.13
C ALA A 81 -3.83 16.97 -6.41
N ALA A 82 -4.92 16.60 -7.08
CA ALA A 82 -5.48 17.35 -8.20
C ALA A 82 -6.16 18.68 -7.78
N GLY A 83 -6.27 18.94 -6.47
CA GLY A 83 -6.85 20.16 -5.90
C GLY A 83 -8.27 19.99 -5.34
N ALA A 84 -8.79 18.76 -5.29
CA ALA A 84 -10.09 18.50 -4.69
C ALA A 84 -10.03 18.54 -3.14
N PRO A 85 -11.19 18.70 -2.46
CA PRO A 85 -11.25 18.67 -1.00
C PRO A 85 -10.74 17.35 -0.40
N LEU A 86 -10.01 17.47 0.71
CA LEU A 86 -9.62 16.32 1.53
C LEU A 86 -10.87 15.58 2.04
N VAL A 87 -10.82 14.25 2.03
CA VAL A 87 -11.86 13.41 2.63
C VAL A 87 -11.49 13.05 4.08
N GLN A 88 -12.50 12.89 4.92
CA GLN A 88 -12.38 12.30 6.24
C GLN A 88 -12.76 10.82 6.19
N ARG A 89 -12.41 10.10 7.25
CA ARG A 89 -12.75 8.69 7.42
C ARG A 89 -13.54 8.48 8.70
N GLU A 90 -14.67 7.78 8.60
CA GLU A 90 -15.45 7.28 9.72
C GLU A 90 -15.78 5.80 9.48
N GLY A 91 -15.08 4.90 10.17
CA GLY A 91 -15.22 3.46 9.95
C GLY A 91 -14.90 3.06 8.50
N PRO A 92 -15.84 2.41 7.77
CA PRO A 92 -15.67 2.08 6.36
C PRO A 92 -16.06 3.24 5.42
N LEU A 93 -16.46 4.40 5.94
CA LEU A 93 -16.88 5.54 5.12
C LEU A 93 -15.70 6.51 4.91
N LEU A 94 -15.45 6.88 3.66
CA LEU A 94 -14.63 8.02 3.26
C LEU A 94 -15.55 9.09 2.71
N PHE A 95 -15.49 10.32 3.19
CA PHE A 95 -16.42 11.37 2.75
C PHE A 95 -15.80 12.76 2.78
N THR A 96 -16.23 13.64 1.88
CA THR A 96 -15.92 15.06 1.94
C THR A 96 -16.73 15.71 3.07
N PRO A 97 -16.09 16.39 4.03
CA PRO A 97 -16.79 17.02 5.15
C PRO A 97 -17.81 18.07 4.70
N VAL A 98 -18.89 18.22 5.47
CA VAL A 98 -19.97 19.17 5.18
C VAL A 98 -19.50 20.63 5.26
N ASP A 99 -18.51 20.89 6.12
CA ASP A 99 -17.86 22.18 6.35
C ASP A 99 -16.65 22.42 5.43
N ALA A 100 -16.29 21.45 4.58
CA ALA A 100 -15.22 21.64 3.60
C ALA A 100 -15.60 22.79 2.64
N PRO A 101 -14.65 23.69 2.30
CA PRO A 101 -14.90 24.80 1.39
C PRO A 101 -15.58 24.37 0.10
N MET A 102 -16.52 25.19 -0.38
CA MET A 102 -17.14 24.98 -1.68
C MET A 102 -16.07 25.09 -2.76
N SER A 103 -16.04 24.12 -3.66
CA SER A 103 -15.09 24.04 -4.77
C SER A 103 -15.80 23.57 -6.04
N ASP A 104 -15.15 23.74 -7.18
CA ASP A 104 -15.57 23.18 -8.47
C ASP A 104 -15.33 21.66 -8.54
N TRP A 105 -14.83 21.02 -7.48
CA TRP A 105 -14.71 19.57 -7.40
C TRP A 105 -15.94 18.94 -6.74
N PRO A 106 -16.43 17.78 -7.23
CA PRO A 106 -17.49 17.04 -6.56
C PRO A 106 -17.13 16.63 -5.11
N ALA A 107 -18.09 16.72 -4.19
CA ALA A 107 -17.95 16.11 -2.88
C ALA A 107 -18.07 14.59 -3.02
N LEU A 108 -17.17 13.84 -2.38
CA LEU A 108 -17.12 12.37 -2.44
C LEU A 108 -17.80 11.74 -1.23
N THR A 109 -18.42 10.59 -1.45
CA THR A 109 -18.78 9.62 -0.42
C THR A 109 -18.48 8.22 -0.94
N ILE A 110 -17.54 7.53 -0.33
CA ILE A 110 -17.14 6.17 -0.70
C ILE A 110 -17.28 5.26 0.52
N ARG A 111 -18.11 4.21 0.40
CA ARG A 111 -18.14 3.12 1.37
C ARG A 111 -17.16 2.04 0.93
N LEU A 112 -16.20 1.73 1.79
CA LEU A 112 -15.24 0.65 1.60
C LEU A 112 -15.92 -0.71 1.76
N ALA A 113 -15.47 -1.70 0.99
CA ALA A 113 -15.84 -3.09 1.17
C ALA A 113 -15.40 -3.57 2.57
N GLU A 114 -16.32 -4.12 3.35
CA GLU A 114 -16.07 -4.56 4.73
C GLU A 114 -15.56 -6.01 4.82
N ALA A 115 -15.92 -6.84 3.83
CA ALA A 115 -15.61 -8.26 3.81
C ALA A 115 -15.45 -8.81 2.37
N GLU A 116 -15.07 -10.09 2.27
CA GLU A 116 -15.09 -10.81 1.00
C GLU A 116 -16.52 -10.87 0.44
N GLN A 117 -16.66 -10.94 -0.90
CA GLN A 117 -17.96 -10.96 -1.59
C GLN A 117 -18.81 -9.70 -1.31
N SER A 118 -18.16 -8.58 -0.95
CA SER A 118 -18.82 -7.28 -0.78
C SER A 118 -18.38 -6.29 -1.86
N ALA A 119 -19.00 -5.12 -1.88
CA ALA A 119 -18.75 -4.10 -2.88
C ALA A 119 -18.40 -2.75 -2.26
N PHE A 120 -17.54 -2.01 -2.95
CA PHE A 120 -17.34 -0.59 -2.72
C PHE A 120 -18.56 0.17 -3.24
N ALA A 121 -19.04 1.16 -2.50
CA ALA A 121 -20.12 2.04 -2.99
C ALA A 121 -19.56 3.44 -3.20
N PHE A 122 -19.57 3.89 -4.45
CA PHE A 122 -19.16 5.25 -4.82
C PHE A 122 -20.35 6.17 -4.99
N ASN A 123 -20.27 7.37 -4.44
CA ASN A 123 -21.18 8.47 -4.71
C ASN A 123 -20.39 9.78 -4.77
N ALA A 124 -20.85 10.70 -5.60
CA ALA A 124 -20.34 12.06 -5.63
C ALA A 124 -21.46 13.06 -5.87
N GLN A 125 -21.27 14.28 -5.37
CA GLN A 125 -22.24 15.36 -5.52
C GLN A 125 -21.55 16.66 -5.90
N CYS A 126 -21.96 17.28 -7.00
CA CYS A 126 -21.55 18.63 -7.32
C CYS A 126 -22.26 19.63 -6.40
N ARG A 127 -21.49 20.37 -5.60
CA ARG A 127 -22.02 21.40 -4.69
C ARG A 127 -21.93 22.82 -5.28
N ALA A 128 -21.08 23.04 -6.29
CA ALA A 128 -20.95 24.31 -6.99
C ALA A 128 -21.97 24.45 -8.13
N THR A 129 -22.06 25.65 -8.74
CA THR A 129 -22.87 25.90 -9.94
C THR A 129 -22.41 25.08 -11.13
N ALA A 130 -21.10 24.84 -11.24
CA ALA A 130 -20.50 23.97 -12.24
C ALA A 130 -19.33 23.22 -11.60
N CYS A 131 -19.24 21.91 -11.85
CA CYS A 131 -18.10 21.10 -11.42
C CYS A 131 -17.16 20.81 -12.59
N ARG A 132 -15.88 20.72 -12.26
CA ARG A 132 -14.77 20.35 -13.15
C ARG A 132 -14.96 18.98 -13.79
N LEU A 133 -15.57 18.04 -13.07
CA LEU A 133 -15.93 16.70 -13.54
C LEU A 133 -17.39 16.43 -13.21
N THR A 134 -18.09 15.74 -14.12
CA THR A 134 -19.39 15.17 -13.79
C THR A 134 -19.23 13.98 -12.84
N VAL A 135 -20.32 13.60 -12.16
CA VAL A 135 -20.32 12.44 -11.25
C VAL A 135 -19.96 11.16 -12.01
N GLU A 136 -20.44 11.02 -13.24
CA GLU A 136 -20.20 9.87 -14.10
C GLU A 136 -18.74 9.80 -14.54
N GLN A 137 -18.13 10.93 -14.92
CA GLN A 137 -16.71 11.00 -15.25
C GLN A 137 -15.85 10.60 -14.05
N LEU A 138 -16.19 11.09 -12.87
CA LEU A 138 -15.45 10.76 -11.65
C LEU A 138 -15.61 9.30 -11.25
N LEU A 139 -16.80 8.72 -11.44
CA LEU A 139 -17.04 7.29 -11.25
C LEU A 139 -16.21 6.43 -12.22
N GLN A 140 -16.10 6.84 -13.49
CA GLN A 140 -15.25 6.15 -14.47
C GLN A 140 -13.77 6.21 -14.10
N ILE A 141 -13.29 7.38 -13.66
CA ILE A 141 -11.93 7.50 -13.13
C ILE A 141 -11.78 6.57 -11.92
N TYR A 142 -12.72 6.55 -10.98
CA TYR A 142 -12.65 5.63 -9.83
C TYR A 142 -12.57 4.15 -10.25
N HIS A 143 -13.39 3.73 -11.21
CA HIS A 143 -13.33 2.37 -11.77
C HIS A 143 -11.98 2.05 -12.39
N SER A 144 -11.35 3.02 -13.06
CA SER A 144 -10.01 2.87 -13.64
C SER A 144 -8.94 2.59 -12.56
N TYR A 145 -9.05 3.21 -11.38
CA TYR A 145 -8.16 2.89 -10.25
C TYR A 145 -8.37 1.47 -9.75
N LEU A 146 -9.64 1.06 -9.57
CA LEU A 146 -9.95 -0.29 -9.12
C LEU A 146 -9.45 -1.37 -10.10
N ALA A 147 -9.45 -1.06 -11.39
CA ALA A 147 -8.97 -1.88 -12.49
C ALA A 147 -7.44 -1.83 -12.71
N ASP A 148 -6.67 -1.08 -11.91
CA ASP A 148 -5.21 -0.89 -12.07
C ASP A 148 -4.78 -0.12 -13.33
N GLN A 149 -5.67 0.68 -13.89
CA GLN A 149 -5.42 1.50 -15.07
C GLN A 149 -5.81 2.96 -14.79
N PRO A 150 -5.16 3.64 -13.82
CA PRO A 150 -5.62 4.94 -13.33
C PRO A 150 -5.59 6.01 -14.43
N CYS A 151 -6.73 6.65 -14.64
CA CYS A 151 -6.84 7.81 -15.52
C CYS A 151 -6.49 9.13 -14.81
N ALA A 152 -6.14 10.13 -15.61
CA ALA A 152 -6.05 11.51 -15.14
C ALA A 152 -7.43 12.09 -14.77
N PHE A 153 -7.47 12.96 -13.76
CA PHE A 153 -8.65 13.73 -13.37
C PHE A 153 -8.94 14.86 -14.38
N SER A 154 -9.47 14.47 -15.54
CA SER A 154 -9.77 15.39 -16.63
C SER A 154 -11.09 15.02 -17.31
N VAL A 155 -11.61 15.94 -18.12
CA VAL A 155 -12.82 15.71 -18.92
C VAL A 155 -12.59 14.75 -20.08
N ALA A 156 -11.33 14.43 -20.40
CA ALA A 156 -11.02 13.43 -21.41
C ALA A 156 -11.49 12.06 -20.90
N VAL A 157 -12.12 11.29 -21.80
CA VAL A 157 -12.70 10.00 -21.44
C VAL A 157 -11.58 9.02 -21.07
N CYS A 158 -11.77 8.30 -19.97
CA CYS A 158 -10.99 7.10 -19.65
C CYS A 158 -11.17 6.07 -20.77
N SER A 159 -10.14 5.88 -21.60
CA SER A 159 -10.07 4.71 -22.48
C SER A 159 -9.57 3.54 -21.64
N LEU A 160 -10.49 2.72 -21.13
CA LEU A 160 -10.17 1.41 -20.60
C LEU A 160 -10.06 0.48 -21.81
N GLU A 161 -8.83 0.15 -22.24
CA GLU A 161 -8.56 -0.85 -23.29
C GLU A 161 -8.63 -2.28 -22.76
#